data_AF-A0AA37HSN0-F1
#
_entry.id   AF-A0AA37HSN0-F1
#
_cell.length_a   1.000
_cell.length_b   1.000
_cell.length_c   1.000
_cell.angle_alpha   90.00
_cell.angle_beta   90.00
_cell.angle_gamma   90.00
#
_symmetry.space_group_name_H-M   'P 1'
#
loop_
_entity.id
_entity.type
_entity.pdbx_description
1 polymer ?
#
loop_
_entity_poly.entity_id
_entity_poly.type
_entity_poly.pdbx_seq_one_letter_code
_entity_poly.pdbx_strand_id
1 'polypeptide(L)'
;MWEGPGDAAALARLITETLPPGASLLHLAGAEHKPEPAATLARAGYDLRIHVAYAAEPVATLPGSVAAALGGIESSLDAALHYSRRSAERALALASEAGFAEPFGAIRHYCLSEDVAVPLAGAGIPIHFVPTRPREDELLAGLD
;
A
#
# COMPACT_ATOMS: atom_id res chain seq x y z
N MET A 1 -17.30 -11.24 17.49
CA MET A 1 -16.75 -10.26 16.55
C MET A 1 -15.98 -11.06 15.52
N TRP A 2 -16.30 -10.92 14.22
CA TRP A 2 -15.60 -11.66 13.17
C TRP A 2 -14.40 -10.82 12.74
N GLU A 3 -13.19 -11.33 12.97
CA GLU A 3 -11.94 -10.71 12.54
C GLU A 3 -11.17 -11.72 11.69
N GLY A 4 -10.77 -11.30 10.49
CA GLY A 4 -10.00 -12.13 9.58
C GLY A 4 -8.49 -11.92 9.75
N PRO A 5 -7.64 -12.82 9.22
CA PRO A 5 -6.17 -12.72 9.25
C PRO A 5 -5.54 -11.43 8.68
N GLY A 6 -6.33 -10.59 8.00
CA GLY A 6 -5.89 -9.31 7.44
C GLY A 6 -5.61 -9.35 5.93
N ASP A 7 -5.98 -10.44 5.24
CA ASP A 7 -5.83 -10.56 3.79
C ASP A 7 -7.15 -10.91 3.08
N ALA A 8 -7.22 -10.58 1.79
CA ALA A 8 -8.41 -10.77 0.98
C ALA A 8 -8.82 -12.24 0.82
N ALA A 9 -7.85 -13.16 0.71
CA ALA A 9 -8.14 -14.59 0.53
C ALA A 9 -8.77 -15.17 1.81
N ALA A 10 -8.27 -14.77 2.97
CA ALA A 10 -8.81 -15.21 4.24
C ALA A 10 -10.18 -14.60 4.54
N LEU A 11 -10.42 -13.34 4.14
CA LEU A 11 -11.76 -12.74 4.21
C LEU A 11 -12.76 -13.51 3.31
N ALA A 12 -12.37 -13.85 2.10
CA ALA A 12 -13.22 -14.63 1.20
C ALA A 12 -13.57 -16.01 1.79
N ARG A 13 -12.58 -16.71 2.37
CA ARG A 13 -12.80 -17.98 3.08
C ARG A 13 -13.79 -17.83 4.24
N LEU A 14 -13.57 -16.83 5.09
CA LEU A 14 -14.44 -16.56 6.23
C LEU A 14 -15.89 -16.32 5.79
N ILE A 15 -16.09 -15.53 4.73
CA ILE A 15 -17.43 -15.30 4.16
C ILE A 15 -18.04 -16.61 3.67
N THR A 16 -17.29 -17.44 2.94
CA THR A 16 -17.79 -18.73 2.42
C THR A 16 -18.15 -19.74 3.50
N GLU A 17 -17.48 -19.67 4.65
CA GLU A 17 -17.73 -20.56 5.80
C GLU A 17 -18.88 -20.07 6.69
N THR A 18 -19.22 -18.78 6.64
CA THR A 18 -20.16 -18.15 7.58
C THR A 18 -21.51 -17.78 6.97
N LEU A 19 -21.55 -17.42 5.69
CA LEU A 19 -22.75 -16.96 5.01
C LEU A 19 -23.35 -18.04 4.11
N PRO A 20 -24.68 -18.03 3.89
CA PRO A 20 -25.30 -18.97 2.95
C PRO A 20 -24.76 -18.72 1.53
N PRO A 21 -24.51 -19.79 0.74
CA PRO A 21 -24.14 -19.65 -0.66
C PRO A 21 -25.14 -18.78 -1.42
N GLY A 22 -24.63 -17.85 -2.24
CA GLY A 22 -25.48 -16.97 -3.05
C GLY A 22 -26.04 -15.75 -2.33
N ALA A 23 -25.62 -15.48 -1.09
CA ALA A 23 -26.03 -14.26 -0.39
C ALA A 23 -25.63 -12.99 -1.18
N SER A 24 -26.49 -11.96 -1.12
CA SER A 24 -26.16 -10.63 -1.62
C SER A 24 -25.25 -9.89 -0.63
N LEU A 25 -24.14 -9.35 -1.13
CA LEU A 25 -23.11 -8.67 -0.35
C LEU A 25 -22.87 -7.26 -0.90
N LEU A 26 -22.69 -6.29 0.00
CA LEU A 26 -22.26 -4.93 -0.35
C LEU A 26 -20.81 -4.73 0.10
N HIS A 27 -19.92 -4.45 -0.84
CA HIS A 27 -18.52 -4.13 -0.57
C HIS A 27 -18.32 -2.61 -0.69
N LEU A 28 -18.12 -1.95 0.45
CA LEU A 28 -17.71 -0.55 0.50
C LEU A 28 -16.21 -0.47 0.26
N ALA A 29 -15.79 0.15 -0.84
CA ALA A 29 -14.40 0.19 -1.26
C ALA A 29 -13.96 1.62 -1.64
N GLY A 30 -12.64 1.83 -1.68
CA GLY A 30 -12.08 3.00 -2.34
C GLY A 30 -12.25 2.90 -3.87
N ALA A 31 -12.20 4.04 -4.56
CA ALA A 31 -12.27 4.12 -6.02
C ALA A 31 -11.22 3.20 -6.65
N GLU A 32 -10.02 3.21 -6.08
CA GLU A 32 -9.00 2.22 -6.35
C GLU A 32 -9.04 1.11 -5.29
N HIS A 33 -9.32 -0.11 -5.74
CA HIS A 33 -9.32 -1.31 -4.92
C HIS A 33 -8.75 -2.48 -5.71
N LYS A 34 -8.17 -3.46 -5.00
CA LYS A 34 -7.72 -4.70 -5.63
C LYS A 34 -8.95 -5.54 -6.04
N PRO A 35 -8.84 -6.38 -7.08
CA PRO A 35 -9.93 -7.27 -7.49
C PRO A 35 -10.36 -8.26 -6.40
N GLU A 36 -9.46 -8.63 -5.50
CA GLU A 36 -9.76 -9.49 -4.36
C GLU A 36 -10.20 -8.67 -3.14
N PRO A 37 -11.15 -9.15 -2.33
CA PRO A 37 -11.76 -10.49 -2.34
C PRO A 37 -12.94 -10.66 -3.32
N ALA A 38 -13.32 -9.58 -4.01
CA ALA A 38 -14.54 -9.52 -4.81
C ALA A 38 -14.59 -10.59 -5.91
N ALA A 39 -13.46 -10.79 -6.61
CA ALA A 39 -13.34 -11.79 -7.66
C ALA A 39 -13.50 -13.22 -7.13
N THR A 40 -12.92 -13.55 -5.96
CA THR A 40 -13.10 -14.87 -5.34
C THR A 40 -14.55 -15.11 -4.91
N LEU A 41 -15.20 -14.13 -4.30
CA LEU A 41 -16.60 -14.26 -3.87
C LEU A 41 -17.57 -14.39 -5.05
N ALA A 42 -17.35 -13.62 -6.12
CA ALA A 42 -18.15 -13.73 -7.34
C ALA A 42 -18.03 -15.14 -7.97
N ARG A 43 -16.82 -15.71 -8.02
CA ARG A 43 -16.60 -17.10 -8.49
C ARG A 43 -17.26 -18.14 -7.59
N ALA A 44 -17.41 -17.86 -6.30
CA ALA A 44 -18.13 -18.71 -5.35
C ALA A 44 -19.66 -18.54 -5.41
N GLY A 45 -20.18 -17.72 -6.33
CA GLY A 45 -21.62 -17.57 -6.59
C GLY A 45 -22.33 -16.50 -5.76
N TYR A 46 -21.60 -15.64 -5.04
CA TYR A 46 -22.18 -14.52 -4.28
C TYR A 46 -22.60 -13.37 -5.19
N ASP A 47 -23.73 -12.73 -4.89
CA ASP A 47 -24.18 -11.48 -5.55
C ASP A 47 -23.49 -10.28 -4.88
N LEU A 48 -22.31 -9.91 -5.38
CA LEU A 48 -21.51 -8.83 -4.81
C LEU A 48 -21.73 -7.51 -5.54
N ARG A 49 -22.13 -6.47 -4.81
CA ARG A 49 -22.15 -5.08 -5.30
C ARG A 49 -21.03 -4.29 -4.67
N ILE A 50 -20.21 -3.64 -5.49
CA ILE A 50 -19.17 -2.73 -5.01
C ILE A 50 -19.74 -1.31 -5.01
N HIS A 51 -19.61 -0.62 -3.88
CA HIS A 51 -19.92 0.80 -3.76
C HIS A 51 -18.65 1.57 -3.41
N VAL A 52 -18.26 2.47 -4.32
CA VAL A 52 -17.10 3.35 -4.11
C VAL A 52 -17.49 4.43 -3.11
N ALA A 53 -16.92 4.35 -1.91
CA ALA A 53 -17.24 5.24 -0.80
C ALA A 53 -16.28 6.44 -0.69
N TYR A 54 -15.05 6.31 -1.22
CA TYR A 54 -14.03 7.36 -1.18
C TYR A 54 -13.03 7.21 -2.33
N ALA A 55 -12.24 8.23 -2.60
CA ALA A 55 -11.10 8.18 -3.52
C ALA A 55 -9.85 8.72 -2.84
N ALA A 56 -8.69 8.14 -3.13
CA ALA A 56 -7.41 8.69 -2.72
C ALA A 56 -6.85 9.54 -3.87
N GLU A 57 -6.89 10.86 -3.71
CA GLU A 57 -6.39 11.80 -4.71
C GLU A 57 -4.90 12.03 -4.52
N PRO A 58 -4.05 11.72 -5.51
CA PRO A 58 -2.63 11.93 -5.39
C PRO A 58 -2.29 13.42 -5.48
N VAL A 59 -1.34 13.86 -4.66
CA VAL A 59 -0.74 15.18 -4.84
C VAL A 59 -0.07 15.30 -6.22
N ALA A 60 -0.13 16.50 -6.79
CA ALA A 60 0.37 16.78 -8.14
C ALA A 60 1.88 17.05 -8.17
N THR A 61 2.46 17.48 -7.07
CA THR A 61 3.89 17.82 -6.94
C THR A 61 4.44 17.30 -5.63
N LEU A 62 5.76 17.13 -5.57
CA LEU A 62 6.46 16.80 -4.33
C LEU A 62 6.24 17.94 -3.32
N PRO A 63 5.73 17.67 -2.10
CA PRO A 63 5.52 18.71 -1.11
C PRO A 63 6.82 19.48 -0.82
N GLY A 64 6.74 20.81 -0.75
CA GLY A 64 7.93 21.66 -0.60
C GLY A 64 8.77 21.37 0.65
N SER A 65 8.14 20.92 1.75
CA SER A 65 8.84 20.47 2.95
C SER A 65 9.67 19.20 2.72
N VAL A 66 9.18 18.26 1.91
CA VAL A 66 9.90 17.04 1.54
C VAL A 66 11.05 17.38 0.59
N ALA A 67 10.82 18.26 -0.39
CA ALA A 67 11.86 18.75 -1.29
C ALA A 67 13.00 19.44 -0.52
N ALA A 68 12.68 20.31 0.44
CA ALA A 68 13.67 20.97 1.28
C ALA A 68 14.46 19.97 2.14
N ALA A 69 13.80 18.94 2.68
CA ALA A 69 14.43 17.91 3.48
C ALA A 69 15.36 17.00 2.67
N LEU A 70 15.01 16.69 1.42
CA LEU A 70 15.84 15.91 0.49
C LEU A 70 16.99 16.72 -0.12
N GLY A 71 16.79 18.04 -0.32
CA GLY A 71 17.74 18.91 -1.00
C GLY A 71 18.82 19.55 -0.13
N GLY A 72 18.86 19.24 1.18
CA GLY A 72 19.92 19.70 2.08
C GLY A 72 21.29 19.11 1.71
N ILE A 73 22.39 19.73 2.20
CA ILE A 73 23.75 19.16 2.08
C ILE A 73 23.80 17.75 2.70
N GLU A 74 23.07 17.57 3.79
CA GLU A 74 22.66 16.27 4.33
C GLU A 74 21.12 16.23 4.36
N SER A 75 20.54 15.12 3.91
CA SER A 75 19.09 14.91 4.00
C SER A 75 18.67 14.88 5.46
N SER A 76 17.64 15.65 5.84
CA SER A 76 17.06 15.56 7.18
C SER A 76 16.04 14.43 7.31
N LEU A 77 15.87 13.60 6.27
CA LEU A 77 15.04 12.41 6.29
C LEU A 77 15.93 11.19 6.45
N ASP A 78 15.68 10.42 7.49
CA ASP A 78 16.33 9.13 7.72
C ASP A 78 15.69 8.01 6.90
N ALA A 79 14.37 8.07 6.73
CA ALA A 79 13.58 6.98 6.18
C ALA A 79 12.27 7.43 5.51
N ALA A 80 11.75 6.59 4.63
CA ALA A 80 10.40 6.67 4.08
C ALA A 80 9.66 5.35 4.26
N LEU A 81 8.43 5.44 4.78
CA LEU A 81 7.54 4.29 5.00
C LEU A 81 6.48 4.25 3.89
N HIS A 82 6.38 3.10 3.23
CA HIS A 82 5.47 2.87 2.11
C HIS A 82 4.41 1.84 2.49
N TYR A 83 3.15 2.26 2.39
CA TYR A 83 2.00 1.46 2.81
C TYR A 83 1.23 0.82 1.65
N SER A 84 1.46 1.30 0.43
CA SER A 84 0.83 0.77 -0.77
C SER A 84 1.76 0.88 -1.97
N ARG A 85 1.64 -0.05 -2.92
CA ARG A 85 2.37 0.00 -4.20
C ARG A 85 2.16 1.34 -4.89
N ARG A 86 0.90 1.78 -5.02
CA ARG A 86 0.53 3.02 -5.72
C ARG A 86 1.19 4.25 -5.10
N SER A 87 1.18 4.37 -3.77
CA SER A 87 1.80 5.51 -3.09
C SER A 87 3.33 5.48 -3.23
N ALA A 88 3.95 4.30 -3.20
CA ALA A 88 5.38 4.15 -3.41
C ALA A 88 5.80 4.55 -4.84
N GLU A 89 5.08 4.09 -5.86
CA GLU A 89 5.23 4.50 -7.26
C GLU A 89 5.12 6.02 -7.39
N ARG A 90 4.09 6.61 -6.76
CA ARG A 90 3.85 8.05 -6.85
C ARG A 90 4.93 8.86 -6.15
N ALA A 91 5.39 8.43 -4.97
CA ALA A 91 6.45 9.11 -4.24
C ALA A 91 7.77 9.10 -5.04
N LEU A 92 8.13 7.93 -5.60
CA LEU A 92 9.30 7.79 -6.46
C LEU A 92 9.22 8.70 -7.70
N ALA A 93 8.07 8.71 -8.38
CA ALA A 93 7.85 9.56 -9.55
C ALA A 93 7.99 11.05 -9.19
N LEU A 94 7.32 11.51 -8.14
CA LEU A 94 7.37 12.91 -7.70
C LEU A 94 8.77 13.34 -7.25
N ALA A 95 9.50 12.48 -6.55
CA ALA A 95 10.89 12.75 -6.18
C ALA A 95 11.78 12.88 -7.42
N SER A 96 11.61 11.97 -8.39
CA SER A 96 12.38 11.97 -9.63
C SER A 96 12.08 13.19 -10.50
N GLU A 97 10.80 13.53 -10.68
CA GLU A 97 10.35 14.71 -11.43
C GLU A 97 10.84 16.01 -10.81
N ALA A 98 10.97 16.06 -9.48
CA ALA A 98 11.52 17.21 -8.75
C ALA A 98 13.06 17.26 -8.72
N GLY A 99 13.76 16.30 -9.35
CA GLY A 99 15.23 16.26 -9.39
C GLY A 99 15.89 15.66 -8.14
N PHE A 100 15.12 14.99 -7.27
CA PHE A 100 15.60 14.39 -6.02
C PHE A 100 15.67 12.86 -6.08
N ALA A 101 15.82 12.25 -7.27
CA ALA A 101 15.89 10.80 -7.41
C ALA A 101 17.01 10.17 -6.57
N GLU A 102 18.21 10.76 -6.60
CA GLU A 102 19.37 10.24 -5.87
C GLU A 102 19.24 10.44 -4.34
N PRO A 103 18.92 11.64 -3.83
CA PRO A 103 18.64 11.81 -2.40
C PRO A 103 17.49 10.94 -1.89
N PHE A 104 16.44 10.77 -2.69
CA PHE A 104 15.31 9.89 -2.34
C PHE A 104 15.73 8.43 -2.30
N GLY A 105 16.57 7.95 -3.22
CA GLY A 105 17.07 6.57 -3.19
C GLY A 105 18.08 6.30 -2.08
N ALA A 106 18.70 7.34 -1.52
CA ALA A 106 19.70 7.24 -0.47
C ALA A 106 19.11 7.08 0.94
N ILE A 107 17.85 7.44 1.17
CA ILE A 107 17.20 7.25 2.47
C ILE A 107 16.73 5.80 2.66
N ARG A 108 16.50 5.39 3.92
CA ARG A 108 16.04 4.03 4.20
C ARG A 108 14.58 3.84 3.75
N HIS A 109 14.31 2.83 2.94
CA HIS A 109 12.95 2.53 2.50
C HIS A 109 12.35 1.33 3.24
N TYR A 110 11.26 1.59 3.94
CA TYR A 110 10.47 0.61 4.68
C TYR A 110 9.19 0.34 3.89
N CYS A 111 8.92 -0.91 3.54
CA CYS A 111 7.75 -1.28 2.75
C CYS A 111 6.87 -2.24 3.55
N LEU A 112 5.57 -1.96 3.65
CA LEU A 112 4.62 -2.78 4.42
C LEU A 112 4.53 -4.23 3.90
N SER A 113 4.81 -4.48 2.62
CA SER A 113 4.89 -5.83 2.05
C SER A 113 5.79 -5.86 0.82
N GLU A 114 6.13 -7.06 0.35
CA GLU A 114 6.87 -7.25 -0.91
C GLU A 114 6.15 -6.60 -2.10
N ASP A 115 4.83 -6.63 -2.13
CA ASP A 115 3.99 -6.00 -3.16
C ASP A 115 4.25 -4.49 -3.28
N VAL A 116 4.49 -3.83 -2.13
CA VAL A 116 4.77 -2.39 -2.01
C VAL A 116 6.20 -2.05 -2.44
N ALA A 117 7.14 -2.97 -2.23
CA ALA A 117 8.55 -2.79 -2.55
C ALA A 117 8.85 -2.83 -4.07
N VAL A 118 8.02 -3.53 -4.85
CA VAL A 118 8.18 -3.73 -6.31
C VAL A 118 8.63 -2.47 -7.08
N PRO A 119 7.95 -1.31 -7.00
CA PRO A 119 8.33 -0.13 -7.78
C PRO A 119 9.70 0.44 -7.41
N LEU A 120 10.06 0.44 -6.13
CA LEU A 120 11.35 0.95 -5.65
C LEU A 120 12.48 0.01 -6.08
N ALA A 121 12.29 -1.30 -5.89
CA ALA A 121 13.25 -2.31 -6.33
C ALA A 121 13.43 -2.28 -7.86
N GLY A 122 12.36 -2.05 -8.62
CA GLY A 122 12.40 -1.87 -10.08
C GLY A 122 13.19 -0.64 -10.53
N ALA A 123 13.31 0.38 -9.68
CA ALA A 123 14.15 1.55 -9.90
C ALA A 123 15.58 1.39 -9.36
N GLY A 124 15.95 0.20 -8.87
CA GLY A 124 17.28 -0.07 -8.30
C GLY A 124 17.47 0.47 -6.88
N ILE A 125 16.40 0.90 -6.21
CA ILE A 125 16.46 1.41 -4.84
C ILE A 125 16.44 0.23 -3.86
N PRO A 126 17.42 0.11 -2.96
CA PRO A 126 17.45 -0.96 -1.97
C PRO A 126 16.33 -0.79 -0.95
N ILE A 127 15.64 -1.90 -0.65
CA ILE A 127 14.62 -1.94 0.39
C ILE A 127 15.30 -2.27 1.71
N HIS A 128 15.16 -1.38 2.68
CA HIS A 128 15.79 -1.55 3.97
C HIS A 128 15.08 -2.60 4.82
N PHE A 129 13.74 -2.57 4.82
CA PHE A 129 12.95 -3.48 5.65
C PHE A 129 11.57 -3.77 5.05
N VAL A 130 11.15 -5.03 5.19
CA VAL A 130 9.79 -5.50 4.95
C VAL A 130 9.41 -6.41 6.13
N PRO A 131 8.30 -6.13 6.85
CA PRO A 131 7.89 -6.95 7.98
C PRO A 131 7.40 -8.33 7.52
N THR A 132 7.43 -9.31 8.42
CA THR A 132 6.96 -10.67 8.10
C THR A 132 5.45 -10.67 7.86
N ARG A 133 4.69 -9.89 8.63
CA ARG A 133 3.27 -9.65 8.38
C ARG A 133 3.07 -8.20 7.95
N PRO A 134 2.16 -7.92 7.00
CA PRO A 134 1.93 -6.58 6.48
C PRO A 134 1.12 -5.74 7.47
N ARG A 135 1.71 -5.44 8.63
CA ARG A 135 1.10 -4.69 9.72
C ARG A 135 1.97 -3.51 10.10
N GLU A 136 1.31 -2.42 10.45
CA GLU A 136 1.98 -1.17 10.77
C GLU A 136 2.85 -1.28 12.03
N ASP A 137 2.40 -2.00 13.05
CA ASP A 137 3.17 -2.24 14.27
C ASP A 137 4.50 -2.96 13.97
N GLU A 138 4.50 -3.96 13.09
CA GLU A 138 5.73 -4.62 12.65
C GLU A 138 6.60 -3.76 11.74
N LEU A 139 5.99 -2.93 10.88
CA LEU A 139 6.73 -1.99 10.06
C LEU A 139 7.49 -0.98 10.93
N LEU A 140 6.80 -0.43 11.94
CA LEU A 140 7.36 0.52 12.90
C LEU A 140 8.41 -0.12 13.81
N ALA A 141 8.24 -1.40 14.18
CA ALA A 141 9.22 -2.13 14.97
C ALA A 141 10.58 -2.34 14.24
N GLY A 142 10.62 -2.15 12.92
CA GLY A 142 11.86 -2.17 12.14
C GLY A 142 12.61 -0.83 12.14
N LEU A 143 12.04 0.24 12.72
CA LEU A 143 12.73 1.53 12.84
C LEU A 143 13.75 1.46 13.98
N ASP A 144 15.03 1.50 13.62
CA ASP A 144 16.15 1.65 14.55
C ASP A 144 16.34 3.09 15.04
#